data_AF-A0A3B8HK23-F1
#
_entry.id   AF-A0A3B8HK23-F1
#
_cell.length_a   1.000
_cell.length_b   1.000
_cell.length_c   1.000
_cell.angle_alpha   90.00
_cell.angle_beta   90.00
_cell.angle_gamma   90.00
#
_symmetry.space_group_name_H-M   'P 1'
#
loop_
_entity.id
_entity.type
_entity.pdbx_description
1 polymer ?
#
loop_
_entity_poly.entity_id
_entity_poly.type
_entity_poly.pdbx_seq_one_letter_code
_entity_poly.pdbx_strand_id
1 'polypeptide(L)'
;TDREKRIVMPYPVKSVSQNLKLLFPVVVTLISCLIAPMGTPLMGMLMLGNLMKESGVVGRLTKASENEIANAVTLLLGLSIGATMQGAEFLKPQTLLILGLGFLAICLDTVAGICFGKLMCALSKGKINPLIGAAGISAYPMAARVVQTEGRRYDNNNWLLMHAMGANTGGQIGSIMAAAIMLSVLRGLGVG
;
A
#
# COMPACT_ATOMS: atom_id res chain seq x y z
N THR A 1 18.92 -15.49 -1.33
CA THR A 1 20.13 -15.93 -2.05
C THR A 1 20.08 -15.43 -3.49
N ASP A 2 21.19 -15.40 -4.24
CA ASP A 2 21.15 -14.91 -5.62
C ASP A 2 20.28 -15.77 -6.53
N ARG A 3 20.16 -17.06 -6.23
CA ARG A 3 19.21 -17.97 -6.89
C ARG A 3 17.75 -17.53 -6.71
N GLU A 4 17.37 -17.08 -5.51
CA GLU A 4 15.99 -16.61 -5.24
C GLU A 4 15.67 -15.31 -5.98
N LYS A 5 16.64 -14.41 -6.10
CA LYS A 5 16.46 -13.10 -6.77
C LYS A 5 16.23 -13.24 -8.28
N ARG A 6 16.71 -14.33 -8.88
CA ARG A 6 16.56 -14.67 -10.31
C ARG A 6 15.33 -15.53 -10.60
N ILE A 7 14.42 -15.73 -9.63
CA ILE A 7 13.17 -16.44 -9.90
C ILE A 7 12.32 -15.57 -10.84
N VAL A 8 12.00 -16.15 -12.01
CA VAL A 8 11.10 -15.56 -13.00
C VAL A 8 9.67 -15.93 -12.66
N MET A 9 8.81 -14.93 -12.54
CA MET A 9 7.40 -15.15 -12.22
C MET A 9 6.55 -15.15 -13.50
N PRO A 10 5.77 -16.22 -13.74
CA PRO A 10 4.94 -16.29 -14.93
C PRO A 10 3.86 -15.21 -14.89
N TYR A 11 3.63 -14.55 -16.01
CA TYR A 11 2.53 -13.61 -16.16
C TYR A 11 1.20 -14.37 -16.23
N PRO A 12 0.17 -13.92 -15.50
CA PRO A 12 -1.16 -14.49 -15.65
C PRO A 12 -1.65 -14.24 -17.08
N VAL A 13 -1.91 -15.32 -17.82
CA VAL A 13 -2.34 -15.31 -19.23
C VAL A 13 -3.79 -14.83 -19.38
N LYS A 14 -4.58 -14.84 -18.29
CA LYS A 14 -6.00 -14.44 -18.29
C LYS A 14 -6.19 -13.09 -17.61
N SER A 15 -6.87 -12.19 -18.30
CA SER A 15 -7.40 -10.96 -17.72
C SER A 15 -8.48 -11.28 -16.67
N VAL A 16 -8.52 -10.47 -15.62
CA VAL A 16 -9.52 -10.60 -14.56
C VAL A 16 -10.89 -10.19 -15.09
N SER A 17 -11.93 -10.96 -14.75
CA SER A 17 -13.31 -10.65 -15.17
C SER A 17 -13.77 -9.28 -14.66
N GLN A 18 -14.55 -8.57 -15.46
CA GLN A 18 -15.08 -7.24 -15.09
C GLN A 18 -15.96 -7.31 -13.83
N ASN A 19 -16.76 -8.38 -13.69
CA ASN A 19 -17.59 -8.59 -12.51
C ASN A 19 -16.74 -8.70 -11.23
N LEU A 20 -15.58 -9.39 -11.29
CA LEU A 20 -14.70 -9.51 -10.12
C LEU A 20 -14.10 -8.15 -9.74
N LYS A 21 -13.74 -7.32 -10.72
CA LYS A 21 -13.21 -5.98 -10.46
C LYS A 21 -14.25 -5.05 -9.83
N LEU A 22 -15.51 -5.17 -10.24
CA LEU A 22 -16.63 -4.40 -9.68
C LEU A 22 -17.01 -4.86 -8.26
N LEU A 23 -16.99 -6.18 -8.02
CA LEU A 23 -17.33 -6.77 -6.71
C LEU A 23 -16.23 -6.58 -5.68
N PHE A 24 -14.96 -6.53 -6.11
CA PHE A 24 -13.81 -6.43 -5.20
C PHE A 24 -13.92 -5.25 -4.21
N PRO A 25 -14.17 -3.99 -4.64
CA PRO A 25 -14.35 -2.87 -3.72
C PRO A 25 -15.46 -3.10 -2.69
N VAL A 26 -16.60 -3.62 -3.13
CA VAL A 26 -17.77 -3.84 -2.26
C VAL A 26 -17.49 -4.89 -1.20
N VAL A 27 -16.93 -6.04 -1.60
CA VAL A 27 -16.61 -7.15 -0.69
C VAL A 27 -15.54 -6.73 0.31
N VAL A 28 -14.49 -6.04 -0.15
CA VAL A 28 -13.41 -5.56 0.73
C VAL A 28 -13.94 -4.55 1.74
N THR A 29 -14.78 -3.59 1.33
CA THR A 29 -15.39 -2.63 2.26
C THR A 29 -16.27 -3.33 3.30
N LEU A 30 -17.09 -4.32 2.90
CA LEU A 30 -17.93 -5.07 3.83
C LEU A 30 -17.10 -5.84 4.86
N ILE A 31 -16.06 -6.54 4.43
CA ILE A 31 -15.16 -7.29 5.33
C ILE A 31 -14.43 -6.32 6.27
N SER A 32 -13.92 -5.21 5.75
CA SER A 32 -13.23 -4.20 6.57
C SER A 32 -14.15 -3.56 7.61
N CYS A 33 -15.42 -3.30 7.26
CA CYS A 33 -16.43 -2.77 8.18
C CYS A 33 -16.69 -3.73 9.36
N LEU A 34 -16.74 -5.04 9.09
CA LEU A 34 -16.95 -6.06 10.12
C LEU A 34 -15.75 -6.21 11.06
N ILE A 35 -14.52 -6.09 10.55
CA ILE A 35 -13.30 -6.27 11.34
C ILE A 35 -12.96 -5.02 12.15
N ALA A 36 -13.01 -3.84 11.53
CA ALA A 36 -12.54 -2.60 12.11
C ALA A 36 -13.45 -1.44 11.69
N PRO A 37 -14.61 -1.25 12.35
CA PRO A 37 -15.62 -0.26 11.94
C PRO A 37 -15.07 1.17 11.94
N MET A 38 -14.08 1.46 12.80
CA MET A 38 -13.39 2.76 12.85
C MET A 38 -12.61 3.09 11.58
N GLY A 39 -12.15 2.09 10.84
CA GLY A 39 -11.45 2.26 9.55
C GLY A 39 -12.35 2.40 8.35
N THR A 40 -13.66 2.19 8.53
CA THR A 40 -14.65 2.19 7.44
C THR A 40 -14.62 3.47 6.60
N PRO A 41 -14.48 4.69 7.17
CA PRO A 41 -14.40 5.90 6.36
C PRO A 41 -13.18 5.90 5.42
N LEU A 42 -12.00 5.51 5.93
CA LEU A 42 -10.76 5.46 5.14
C LEU A 42 -10.84 4.40 4.04
N MET A 43 -11.19 3.16 4.41
CA MET A 43 -11.28 2.05 3.47
C MET A 43 -12.42 2.25 2.46
N GLY A 44 -13.56 2.78 2.91
CA GLY A 44 -14.73 3.07 2.09
C GLY A 44 -14.42 4.13 1.03
N MET A 45 -13.73 5.22 1.39
CA MET A 45 -13.35 6.24 0.42
C MET A 45 -12.33 5.73 -0.60
N LEU A 46 -11.36 4.90 -0.18
CA LEU A 46 -10.42 4.27 -1.10
C LEU A 46 -11.14 3.32 -2.08
N MET A 47 -12.03 2.48 -1.57
CA MET A 47 -12.78 1.53 -2.40
C MET A 47 -13.84 2.21 -3.26
N LEU A 48 -14.40 3.34 -2.82
CA LEU A 48 -15.26 4.19 -3.66
C LEU A 48 -14.49 4.70 -4.89
N GLY A 49 -13.26 5.18 -4.70
CA GLY A 49 -12.38 5.56 -5.82
C GLY A 49 -12.16 4.40 -6.80
N ASN A 50 -11.90 3.20 -6.28
CA ASN A 50 -11.74 1.99 -7.08
C ASN A 50 -13.04 1.63 -7.83
N LEU A 51 -14.20 1.72 -7.18
CA LEU A 51 -15.51 1.45 -7.78
C LEU A 51 -15.86 2.46 -8.88
N MET A 52 -15.59 3.75 -8.67
CA MET A 52 -15.79 4.79 -9.70
C MET A 52 -14.93 4.52 -10.94
N LYS A 53 -13.70 4.03 -10.75
CA LYS A 53 -12.79 3.67 -11.85
C LYS A 53 -13.26 2.42 -12.60
N GLU A 54 -13.61 1.36 -11.89
CA GLU A 54 -13.97 0.06 -12.49
C GLU A 54 -15.42 0.02 -13.02
N SER A 55 -16.32 0.86 -12.51
CA SER A 55 -17.71 0.92 -12.99
C SER A 55 -17.86 1.50 -14.39
N GLY A 56 -16.96 2.38 -14.83
CA GLY A 56 -16.95 2.99 -16.16
C GLY A 56 -18.11 3.95 -16.48
N VAL A 57 -19.17 3.97 -15.66
CA VAL A 57 -20.38 4.78 -15.87
C VAL A 57 -20.26 6.23 -15.37
N VAL A 58 -19.31 6.49 -14.46
CA VAL A 58 -19.11 7.82 -13.83
C VAL A 58 -17.81 8.50 -14.25
N GLY A 59 -17.43 8.41 -15.53
CA GLY A 59 -16.12 8.90 -16.01
C GLY A 59 -15.81 10.38 -15.72
N ARG A 60 -16.83 11.25 -15.66
CA ARG A 60 -16.64 12.67 -15.26
C ARG A 60 -16.22 12.80 -13.79
N LEU A 61 -16.86 12.03 -12.90
CA LEU A 61 -16.54 12.02 -11.47
C LEU A 61 -15.17 11.38 -11.23
N THR A 62 -14.86 10.27 -11.92
CA THR A 62 -13.54 9.61 -11.81
C THR A 62 -12.42 10.58 -12.19
N LYS A 63 -12.53 11.26 -13.34
CA LYS A 63 -11.51 12.23 -13.78
C LYS A 63 -11.38 13.42 -12.84
N ALA A 64 -12.50 13.97 -12.36
CA ALA A 64 -12.48 15.06 -11.40
C ALA A 64 -11.84 14.62 -10.05
N SER A 65 -12.13 13.41 -9.59
CA SER A 65 -11.60 12.86 -8.34
C SER A 65 -10.10 12.56 -8.42
N GLU A 66 -9.61 12.00 -9.53
CA GLU A 66 -8.19 11.64 -9.71
C GLU A 66 -7.28 12.84 -9.99
N ASN A 67 -7.82 13.96 -10.50
CA ASN A 67 -7.03 15.14 -10.90
C ASN A 67 -7.40 16.37 -10.08
N GLU A 68 -8.50 17.05 -10.41
CA GLU A 68 -8.83 18.37 -9.86
C GLU A 68 -9.03 18.35 -8.34
N ILE A 69 -9.86 17.43 -7.84
CA ILE A 69 -10.16 17.31 -6.42
C ILE A 69 -8.91 16.86 -5.66
N ALA A 70 -8.19 15.85 -6.17
CA ALA A 70 -6.96 15.37 -5.55
C ALA A 70 -5.90 16.49 -5.44
N ASN A 71 -5.69 17.26 -6.51
CA ASN A 71 -4.73 18.36 -6.53
C ASN A 71 -5.13 19.49 -5.58
N ALA A 72 -6.41 19.90 -5.59
CA ALA A 72 -6.92 20.94 -4.70
C ALA A 72 -6.80 20.54 -3.23
N VAL A 73 -7.25 19.34 -2.86
CA VAL A 73 -7.16 18.84 -1.49
C VAL A 73 -5.70 18.66 -1.06
N THR A 74 -4.82 18.17 -1.94
CA THR A 74 -3.39 18.03 -1.63
C THR A 74 -2.74 19.39 -1.35
N LEU A 75 -3.07 20.41 -2.13
CA LEU A 75 -2.58 21.78 -1.89
C LEU A 75 -3.07 22.32 -0.54
N LEU A 76 -4.37 22.19 -0.25
CA LEU A 76 -4.95 22.67 1.00
C LEU A 76 -4.40 21.91 2.22
N LEU A 77 -4.20 20.60 2.09
CA LEU A 77 -3.60 19.76 3.12
C LEU A 77 -2.14 20.11 3.35
N GLY A 78 -1.36 20.34 2.29
CA GLY A 78 0.01 20.82 2.38
C GLY A 78 0.12 22.18 3.08
N LEU A 79 -0.76 23.13 2.72
CA LEU A 79 -0.83 24.43 3.37
C LEU A 79 -1.20 24.31 4.86
N SER A 80 -2.19 23.47 5.18
CA SER A 80 -2.64 23.25 6.56
C SER A 80 -1.53 22.64 7.41
N ILE A 81 -0.85 21.60 6.92
CA ILE A 81 0.28 20.98 7.61
C ILE A 81 1.40 22.02 7.80
N GLY A 82 1.76 22.75 6.74
CA GLY A 82 2.79 23.80 6.81
C GLY A 82 2.45 24.90 7.82
N ALA A 83 1.20 25.34 7.87
CA ALA A 83 0.73 26.32 8.85
C ALA A 83 0.79 25.81 10.30
N THR A 84 0.66 24.50 10.52
CA THR A 84 0.78 23.88 11.85
C THR A 84 2.22 23.58 12.29
N MET A 85 3.22 23.68 11.39
CA MET A 85 4.64 23.47 11.72
C MET A 85 5.26 24.71 12.39
N GLN A 86 4.82 25.02 13.61
CA GLN A 86 5.45 26.07 14.41
C GLN A 86 6.84 25.62 14.87
N GLY A 87 7.84 26.50 14.73
CA GLY A 87 9.25 26.17 15.04
C GLY A 87 9.47 25.66 16.47
N ALA A 88 8.73 26.19 17.45
CA ALA A 88 8.80 25.74 18.84
C ALA A 88 8.28 24.32 19.06
N GLU A 89 7.31 23.86 18.26
CA GLU A 89 6.78 22.50 18.30
C GLU A 89 7.64 21.53 17.47
N PHE A 90 8.22 22.02 16.38
CA PHE A 90 9.04 21.20 15.47
C PHE A 90 10.46 20.96 15.99
N LEU A 91 11.12 21.97 16.57
CA LEU A 91 12.51 21.89 17.07
C LEU A 91 12.58 21.26 18.47
N LYS A 92 11.86 20.17 18.66
CA LYS A 92 11.84 19.36 19.87
C LYS A 92 12.65 18.07 19.65
N PRO A 93 13.41 17.58 20.65
CA PRO A 93 14.08 16.28 20.55
C PRO A 93 13.12 15.13 20.20
N GLN A 94 11.85 15.26 20.59
CA GLN A 94 10.77 14.34 20.23
C GLN A 94 10.59 14.22 18.71
N THR A 95 10.70 15.31 17.95
CA THR A 95 10.59 15.30 16.48
C THR A 95 11.72 14.48 15.85
N LEU A 96 12.93 14.61 16.36
CA LEU A 96 14.07 13.81 15.90
C LEU A 96 13.85 12.31 16.18
N LEU A 97 13.27 11.99 17.34
CA LEU A 97 12.91 10.62 17.70
C LEU A 97 11.82 10.07 16.77
N ILE A 98 10.81 10.86 16.42
CA ILE A 98 9.77 10.45 15.44
C ILE A 98 10.39 10.17 14.07
N LEU A 99 11.30 11.03 13.58
CA LEU A 99 12.00 10.80 12.31
C LEU A 99 12.86 9.53 12.34
N GLY A 100 13.59 9.31 13.43
CA GLY A 100 14.41 8.11 13.63
C GLY A 100 13.56 6.82 13.68
N LEU A 101 12.45 6.85 14.42
CA LEU A 101 11.51 5.73 14.49
C LEU A 101 10.85 5.46 13.13
N GLY A 102 10.50 6.52 12.37
CA GLY A 102 9.95 6.38 11.02
C GLY A 102 10.93 5.72 10.05
N PHE A 103 12.20 6.11 10.08
CA PHE A 103 13.24 5.45 9.28
C PHE A 103 13.40 3.97 9.67
N LEU A 104 13.48 3.69 10.97
CA LEU A 104 13.60 2.33 11.48
C LEU A 104 12.39 1.47 11.11
N ALA A 105 11.17 2.02 11.16
CA ALA A 105 9.95 1.36 10.73
C ALA A 105 10.04 0.93 9.26
N ILE A 106 10.44 1.82 8.34
CA ILE A 106 10.59 1.49 6.91
C ILE A 106 11.64 0.38 6.70
N CYS A 107 12.76 0.42 7.44
CA CYS A 107 13.77 -0.63 7.39
C CYS A 107 13.20 -1.98 7.85
N LEU A 108 12.49 -2.00 8.98
CA LEU A 108 11.85 -3.20 9.51
C LEU A 108 10.76 -3.73 8.57
N ASP A 109 9.94 -2.87 7.98
CA ASP A 109 8.92 -3.22 6.99
C ASP A 109 9.54 -3.90 5.77
N THR A 110 10.67 -3.37 5.29
CA THR A 110 11.40 -3.98 4.16
C THR A 110 11.92 -5.37 4.52
N VAL A 111 12.55 -5.50 5.70
CA VAL A 111 13.13 -6.77 6.16
C VAL A 111 12.03 -7.80 6.40
N ALA A 112 10.96 -7.43 7.10
CA ALA A 112 9.81 -8.28 7.35
C ALA A 112 9.11 -8.69 6.06
N GLY A 113 8.93 -7.75 5.12
CA GLY A 113 8.38 -8.00 3.79
C GLY A 113 9.21 -9.03 3.00
N ILE A 114 10.53 -8.88 2.97
CA ILE A 114 11.43 -9.85 2.31
C ILE A 114 11.41 -11.21 3.01
N CYS A 115 11.41 -11.24 4.34
CA CYS A 115 11.31 -12.47 5.13
C CYS A 115 9.99 -13.20 4.82
N PHE A 116 8.87 -12.48 4.75
CA PHE A 116 7.60 -13.03 4.32
C PHE A 116 7.63 -13.49 2.86
N GLY A 117 8.29 -12.74 1.96
CA GLY A 117 8.53 -13.14 0.58
C GLY A 117 9.31 -14.46 0.47
N LYS A 118 10.31 -14.69 1.34
CA LYS A 118 11.04 -15.96 1.42
C LYS A 118 10.16 -17.09 1.94
N LEU A 119 9.34 -16.83 2.94
CA LEU A 119 8.36 -17.81 3.44
C LEU A 119 7.40 -18.22 2.31
N MET A 120 6.88 -17.26 1.56
CA MET A 120 6.02 -17.50 0.41
C MET A 120 6.75 -18.25 -0.71
N CYS A 121 8.04 -17.99 -0.94
CA CYS A 121 8.87 -18.74 -1.86
C CYS A 121 9.01 -20.22 -1.42
N ALA A 122 9.25 -20.48 -0.13
CA ALA A 122 9.33 -21.83 0.40
C ALA A 122 8.00 -22.58 0.29
N LEU A 123 6.89 -21.95 0.70
CA LEU A 123 5.54 -22.52 0.63
C LEU A 123 5.09 -22.80 -0.81
N SER A 124 5.46 -21.92 -1.74
CA SER A 124 5.12 -22.07 -3.16
C SER A 124 6.09 -22.97 -3.94
N LYS A 125 7.08 -23.58 -3.26
CA LYS A 125 8.14 -24.41 -3.86
C LYS A 125 8.95 -23.66 -4.94
N GLY A 126 9.26 -22.39 -4.71
CA GLY A 126 10.11 -21.58 -5.59
C GLY A 126 9.40 -20.83 -6.71
N LYS A 127 8.07 -20.67 -6.63
CA LYS A 127 7.29 -19.95 -7.67
C LYS A 127 7.21 -18.44 -7.45
N ILE A 128 7.41 -17.97 -6.22
CA ILE A 128 7.32 -16.56 -5.83
C ILE A 128 8.72 -16.01 -5.63
N ASN A 129 9.05 -14.91 -6.30
CA ASN A 129 10.30 -14.19 -6.08
C ASN A 129 10.23 -13.40 -4.76
N PRO A 130 11.13 -13.64 -3.79
CA PRO A 130 11.13 -12.93 -2.51
C PRO A 130 11.28 -11.41 -2.61
N LEU A 131 11.83 -10.89 -3.72
CA LEU A 131 11.95 -9.45 -3.94
C LEU A 131 10.59 -8.74 -3.95
N ILE A 132 9.51 -9.45 -4.32
CA ILE A 132 8.14 -8.91 -4.27
C ILE A 132 7.72 -8.57 -2.84
N GLY A 133 8.28 -9.27 -1.85
CA GLY A 133 8.02 -8.96 -0.44
C GLY A 133 8.40 -7.53 -0.06
N ALA A 134 9.47 -6.97 -0.64
CA ALA A 134 9.86 -5.58 -0.42
C ALA A 134 8.87 -4.57 -1.05
N ALA A 135 8.08 -4.98 -2.04
CA ALA A 135 7.05 -4.13 -2.63
C ALA A 135 5.80 -4.03 -1.73
N GLY A 136 5.71 -4.77 -0.63
CA GLY A 136 4.59 -4.70 0.32
C GLY A 136 4.50 -3.37 1.10
N ILE A 137 5.53 -2.52 1.03
CA ILE A 137 5.50 -1.17 1.59
C ILE A 137 4.49 -0.33 0.80
N SER A 138 3.63 0.42 1.48
CA SER A 138 2.53 1.21 0.90
C SER A 138 2.98 2.45 0.10
N ALA A 139 4.19 2.46 -0.46
CA ALA A 139 4.74 3.52 -1.30
C ALA A 139 4.42 3.26 -2.77
N TYR A 140 3.24 3.68 -3.22
CA TYR A 140 2.74 3.43 -4.56
C TYR A 140 3.06 4.57 -5.54
N PRO A 141 3.47 4.30 -6.79
CA PRO A 141 3.90 3.01 -7.36
C PRO A 141 5.40 2.72 -7.14
N MET A 142 6.10 3.55 -6.35
CA MET A 142 7.57 3.57 -6.31
C MET A 142 8.20 2.30 -5.72
N ALA A 143 7.64 1.69 -4.67
CA ALA A 143 8.19 0.46 -4.10
C ALA A 143 8.24 -0.68 -5.14
N ALA A 144 7.20 -0.81 -5.97
CA ALA A 144 7.17 -1.79 -7.05
C ALA A 144 8.20 -1.48 -8.15
N ARG A 145 8.45 -0.20 -8.43
CA ARG A 145 9.50 0.24 -9.38
C ARG A 145 10.92 -0.01 -8.86
N VAL A 146 11.14 0.15 -7.55
CA VAL A 146 12.42 -0.20 -6.91
C VAL A 146 12.64 -1.71 -7.02
N VAL A 147 11.64 -2.53 -6.68
CA VAL A 147 11.73 -3.99 -6.86
C VAL A 147 11.99 -4.40 -8.31
N GLN A 148 11.36 -3.75 -9.28
CA GLN A 148 11.65 -3.96 -10.70
C GLN A 148 13.10 -3.63 -11.06
N THR A 149 13.61 -2.50 -10.56
CA THR A 149 14.99 -2.06 -10.80
C THR A 149 15.99 -3.04 -10.17
N GLU A 150 15.77 -3.43 -8.91
CA GLU A 150 16.62 -4.40 -8.22
C GLU A 150 16.54 -5.79 -8.88
N GLY A 151 15.36 -6.25 -9.28
CA GLY A 151 15.19 -7.50 -10.03
C GLY A 151 16.01 -7.52 -11.32
N ARG A 152 15.97 -6.42 -12.09
CA ARG A 152 16.73 -6.29 -13.33
C ARG A 152 18.23 -6.23 -13.14
N ARG A 153 18.73 -5.79 -11.99
CA ARG A 153 20.17 -5.86 -11.67
C ARG A 153 20.68 -7.30 -11.59
N TYR A 154 19.83 -8.24 -11.18
CA TYR A 154 20.20 -9.66 -11.05
C TYR A 154 19.94 -10.47 -12.32
N ASP A 155 18.91 -10.09 -13.10
CA ASP A 155 18.56 -10.66 -14.39
C ASP A 155 17.80 -9.63 -15.25
N ASN A 156 18.40 -9.21 -16.37
CA ASN A 156 17.84 -8.19 -17.26
C ASN A 156 16.48 -8.58 -17.88
N ASN A 157 16.18 -9.88 -17.96
CA ASN A 157 14.92 -10.40 -18.50
C ASN A 157 13.87 -10.68 -17.40
N ASN A 158 14.17 -10.38 -16.14
CA ASN A 158 13.23 -10.58 -15.04
C ASN A 158 12.34 -9.34 -14.85
N TRP A 159 11.07 -9.49 -15.21
CA TRP A 159 10.06 -8.43 -15.10
C TRP A 159 9.12 -8.73 -13.93
N LEU A 160 9.27 -7.97 -12.85
CA LEU A 160 8.54 -8.13 -11.59
C LEU A 160 7.48 -7.05 -11.38
N LEU A 161 7.48 -5.96 -12.17
CA LEU A 161 6.65 -4.78 -11.90
C LEU A 161 5.17 -5.13 -11.72
N MET A 162 4.58 -5.92 -12.62
CA MET A 162 3.14 -6.24 -12.54
C MET A 162 2.79 -7.07 -11.31
N HIS A 163 3.66 -8.02 -10.92
CA HIS A 163 3.46 -8.82 -9.72
C HIS A 163 3.71 -8.00 -8.45
N ALA A 164 4.72 -7.14 -8.46
CA ALA A 164 5.06 -6.23 -7.36
C ALA A 164 3.98 -5.18 -7.11
N MET A 165 3.28 -4.73 -8.15
CA MET A 165 2.14 -3.81 -8.02
C MET A 165 0.98 -4.45 -7.23
N GLY A 166 0.78 -5.77 -7.38
CA GLY A 166 -0.20 -6.51 -6.57
C GLY A 166 0.16 -6.49 -5.08
N ALA A 167 1.42 -6.78 -4.75
CA ALA A 167 1.92 -6.73 -3.37
C ALA A 167 1.84 -5.30 -2.78
N ASN A 168 2.18 -4.27 -3.55
CA ASN A 168 2.11 -2.87 -3.12
C ASN A 168 0.66 -2.40 -2.87
N THR A 169 -0.28 -2.82 -3.72
CA THR A 169 -1.70 -2.55 -3.52
C THR A 169 -2.21 -3.24 -2.24
N GLY A 170 -1.79 -4.50 -2.02
CA GLY A 170 -2.08 -5.22 -0.77
C GLY A 170 -1.49 -4.52 0.46
N GLY A 171 -0.29 -3.97 0.34
CA GLY A 171 0.37 -3.15 1.36
C GLY A 171 -0.46 -1.94 1.78
N GLN A 172 -0.94 -1.14 0.83
CA GLN A 172 -1.81 0.01 1.12
C GLN A 172 -3.09 -0.38 1.86
N ILE A 173 -3.76 -1.45 1.42
CA ILE A 173 -4.94 -1.99 2.09
C ILE A 173 -4.60 -2.45 3.52
N GLY A 174 -3.49 -3.16 3.68
CA GLY A 174 -2.99 -3.64 4.96
C GLY A 174 -2.71 -2.51 5.94
N SER A 175 -2.05 -1.43 5.49
CA SER A 175 -1.76 -0.25 6.33
C SER A 175 -3.03 0.43 6.83
N ILE A 176 -4.06 0.57 5.99
CA ILE A 176 -5.36 1.13 6.40
C ILE A 176 -6.02 0.24 7.46
N MET A 177 -5.99 -1.08 7.26
CA MET A 177 -6.53 -2.04 8.23
C MET A 177 -5.76 -2.01 9.55
N ALA A 178 -4.43 -1.95 9.53
CA ALA A 178 -3.61 -1.86 10.72
C ALA A 178 -3.90 -0.58 11.51
N ALA A 179 -4.00 0.56 10.83
CA ALA A 179 -4.38 1.83 11.46
C ALA A 179 -5.79 1.78 12.08
N ALA A 180 -6.74 1.17 11.38
CA ALA A 180 -8.12 1.02 11.86
C ALA A 180 -8.24 0.14 13.11
N ILE A 181 -7.51 -0.99 13.12
CA ILE A 181 -7.44 -1.90 14.27
C ILE A 181 -6.74 -1.19 15.43
N MET A 182 -5.62 -0.52 15.18
CA MET A 182 -4.88 0.23 16.21
C MET A 182 -5.77 1.30 16.87
N LEU A 183 -6.56 2.05 16.08
CA LEU A 183 -7.51 3.04 16.61
C LEU A 183 -8.61 2.39 17.45
N SER A 184 -9.09 1.22 17.04
CA SER A 184 -10.12 0.46 17.79
C SER A 184 -9.56 -0.06 19.11
N VAL A 185 -8.32 -0.55 19.11
CA VAL A 185 -7.61 -1.03 20.32
C VAL A 185 -7.32 0.12 21.28
N LEU A 186 -6.82 1.25 20.79
CA LEU A 186 -6.55 2.45 21.61
C LEU A 186 -7.80 2.94 22.35
N ARG A 187 -8.93 3.07 21.64
CA ARG A 187 -10.21 3.41 22.26
C ARG A 187 -10.68 2.35 23.25
N GLY A 188 -10.53 1.07 22.92
CA GLY A 188 -10.87 -0.03 23.83
C GLY A 188 -10.04 -0.05 25.12
N LEU A 189 -8.80 0.45 25.07
CA LEU A 189 -7.92 0.62 26.22
C LEU A 189 -8.17 1.91 27.00
N GLY A 190 -9.14 2.75 26.58
CA GLY A 190 -9.44 4.04 27.23
C GLY A 190 -8.39 5.13 26.94
N VAL A 191 -7.53 4.92 25.95
CA VAL A 191 -6.50 5.88 25.52
C VAL A 191 -6.94 6.47 24.18
N GLY A 192 -7.91 7.38 24.20
CA GLY A 192 -8.38 8.06 22.98
C GLY A 192 -9.76 8.68 23.06
#